data_AF-A0A501PH97-F1
#
_entry.id   AF-A0A501PH97-F1
#
_cell.length_a   1.000
_cell.length_b   1.000
_cell.length_c   1.000
_cell.angle_alpha   90.00
_cell.angle_beta   90.00
_cell.angle_gamma   90.00
#
_symmetry.space_group_name_H-M   'P 1'
#
loop_
_entity.id
_entity.type
_entity.pdbx_description
1 polymer ?
#
loop_
_entity_poly.entity_id
_entity_poly.type
_entity_poly.pdbx_seq_one_letter_code
_entity_poly.pdbx_strand_id
1 'polypeptide(L)' 'MPDNFYRKLTKILKNHGYAFYRSGKGDHEIWRRNGTGRSISLPSKCPSRHTANQVLKQAGIDEKL' A
#
# COMPACT_ATOMS: atom_id res chain seq x y z
N MET A 1 9.72 16.84 9.42
CA MET A 1 9.15 16.35 8.14
C MET A 1 8.14 15.28 8.48
N PRO A 2 6.85 15.40 8.16
CA PRO A 2 5.90 14.34 8.48
C PRO A 2 6.39 13.06 7.80
N ASP A 3 6.70 12.04 8.61
CA ASP A 3 7.20 10.75 8.18
C ASP A 3 6.19 10.17 7.20
N ASN A 4 6.47 10.27 5.90
CA ASN A 4 5.49 9.96 4.87
C ASN A 4 5.43 8.43 4.77
N PHE A 5 4.67 7.78 5.67
CA PHE A 5 4.49 6.33 5.75
C PHE A 5 4.11 5.75 4.39
N TYR A 6 3.38 6.52 3.57
CA TYR A 6 3.10 6.23 2.17
C TYR A 6 4.36 5.84 1.38
N ARG A 7 5.45 6.59 1.50
CA ARG A 7 6.71 6.32 0.76
C ARG A 7 7.37 5.03 1.19
N LYS A 8 7.35 4.70 2.49
CA LYS A 8 7.88 3.43 3.00
C LYS A 8 6.97 2.25 2.58
N LEU A 9 5.66 2.41 2.74
CA LEU A 9 4.64 1.42 2.36
C LEU A 9 4.70 1.08 0.87
N THR A 10 4.73 2.07 -0.01
CA THR A 10 4.84 1.87 -1.46
C THR A 10 6.15 1.21 -1.85
N LYS A 11 7.27 1.50 -1.16
CA LYS A 11 8.55 0.82 -1.39
C LYS A 11 8.46 -0.67 -1.06
N ILE A 12 7.89 -1.03 0.09
CA ILE A 12 7.67 -2.41 0.51
C ILE A 12 6.76 -3.13 -0.51
N LEU A 13 5.63 -2.52 -0.86
CA LEU A 13 4.69 -3.09 -1.83
C LEU A 13 5.35 -3.37 -3.19
N LYS A 14 6.12 -2.42 -3.72
CA LYS A 14 6.89 -2.62 -4.96
C LYS A 14 7.88 -3.78 -4.83
N ASN A 15 8.57 -3.89 -3.70
CA ASN A 15 9.50 -4.99 -3.44
C ASN A 15 8.81 -6.36 -3.43
N HIS A 16 7.56 -6.43 -2.99
CA HIS A 16 6.72 -7.64 -3.01
C HIS A 16 6.01 -7.89 -4.36
N GLY A 17 6.26 -7.06 -5.37
CA GLY A 17 5.70 -7.20 -6.73
C GLY A 17 4.29 -6.62 -6.90
N TYR A 18 3.86 -5.73 -5.99
CA TYR A 18 2.67 -4.92 -6.19
C TYR A 18 3.00 -3.67 -7.01
N ALA A 19 2.16 -3.38 -7.98
CA ALA A 19 2.24 -2.18 -8.79
C ALA A 19 0.96 -1.37 -8.67
N PHE A 20 1.08 -0.05 -8.81
CA PHE A 20 -0.09 0.81 -8.96
C PHE A 20 -0.89 0.36 -10.20
N TYR A 21 -2.18 0.15 -10.02
CA TYR A 21 -3.08 -0.31 -11.08
C TYR A 21 -4.00 0.80 -11.55
N ARG A 22 -4.69 1.48 -10.62
CA ARG A 22 -5.57 2.61 -10.92
C ARG A 22 -5.87 3.41 -9.67
N SER A 23 -6.36 4.64 -9.84
CA SER A 23 -7.01 5.37 -8.75
C SER A 23 -8.43 4.81 -8.50
N GLY A 24 -8.76 4.64 -7.23
CA GLY A 24 -10.11 4.37 -6.73
C GLY A 24 -10.92 5.65 -6.63
N LYS A 25 -12.02 5.61 -5.85
CA LYS A 25 -12.86 6.79 -5.59
C LYS A 25 -12.18 7.66 -4.53
N GLY A 26 -11.94 8.93 -4.84
CA GLY A 26 -11.32 9.89 -3.93
C GLY A 26 -9.79 9.70 -3.81
N ASP A 27 -9.28 9.80 -2.59
CA ASP A 27 -7.85 9.70 -2.25
C ASP A 27 -7.35 8.23 -2.11
N HIS A 28 -8.02 7.27 -2.74
CA HIS A 28 -7.64 5.86 -2.66
C HIS A 28 -6.99 5.40 -3.97
N GLU A 29 -5.90 4.68 -3.88
CA GLU A 29 -5.20 4.03 -4.98
C GLU A 29 -5.43 2.52 -4.90
N ILE A 30 -5.59 1.86 -6.04
CA ILE A 30 -5.64 0.41 -6.14
C ILE A 30 -4.31 -0.08 -6.67
N TRP A 31 -3.70 -0.97 -5.90
CA TRP A 31 -2.44 -1.62 -6.22
C TRP A 31 -2.68 -3.09 -6.49
N ARG A 32 -2.12 -3.62 -7.56
CA ARG A 32 -2.31 -5.01 -7.99
C ARG A 32 -0.98 -5.74 -8.09
N ARG A 33 -0.96 -7.00 -7.64
CA ARG A 33 0.18 -7.89 -7.78
C ARG A 33 0.12 -8.59 -9.13
N ASN A 34 1.19 -8.45 -9.93
CA ASN A 34 1.23 -9.02 -11.27
C ASN A 34 1.21 -10.56 -11.27
N GLY A 35 1.76 -11.22 -10.23
CA GLY A 35 1.84 -12.68 -10.19
C GLY A 35 0.56 -13.41 -9.76
N THR A 36 -0.24 -12.82 -8.86
CA THR A 36 -1.43 -13.49 -8.29
C THR A 36 -2.74 -12.76 -8.61
N GLY A 37 -2.67 -11.61 -9.25
CA GLY A 37 -3.83 -10.78 -9.54
C GLY A 37 -4.47 -10.11 -8.32
N ARG A 38 -3.94 -10.34 -7.10
CA ARG A 38 -4.45 -9.72 -5.86
C ARG A 38 -4.38 -8.21 -5.95
N SER A 39 -5.49 -7.55 -5.65
CA SER A 39 -5.59 -6.09 -5.58
C SER A 39 -5.81 -5.64 -4.14
N ILE A 40 -5.15 -4.57 -3.74
CA ILE A 40 -5.30 -3.91 -2.45
C ILE A 40 -5.61 -2.44 -2.64
N SER A 41 -6.31 -1.85 -1.68
CA SER A 41 -6.60 -0.42 -1.64
C SER A 41 -5.60 0.26 -0.72
N LEU A 42 -4.85 1.22 -1.25
CA LEU A 42 -3.87 2.00 -0.54
C LEU A 42 -4.34 3.47 -0.48
N PRO A 43 -4.52 4.06 0.71
CA PRO A 43 -4.85 5.47 0.82
C PRO A 43 -3.64 6.33 0.48
N SER A 44 -3.81 7.28 -0.44
CA SER A 44 -2.76 8.21 -0.90
C SER A 44 -2.23 9.07 0.25
N LYS A 45 -3.13 9.44 1.16
CA LYS A 45 -2.79 10.04 2.46
C LYS A 45 -2.77 8.91 3.48
N CYS A 46 -1.57 8.46 3.83
CA CYS A 46 -1.37 7.49 4.91
C CYS A 46 -0.87 8.25 6.16
N PRO A 47 -1.76 8.88 6.95
CA PRO A 47 -1.36 9.76 8.03
C PRO A 47 -0.80 9.02 9.24
N SER A 48 -0.96 7.68 9.29
CA SER A 48 -0.59 6.89 10.46
C SER A 48 0.02 5.54 10.10
N ARG A 49 0.93 5.10 10.97
CA ARG A 49 1.49 3.75 10.99
C ARG A 49 0.43 2.65 11.02
N HIS A 50 -0.68 2.89 11.73
CA HIS A 50 -1.76 1.92 11.85
C HIS A 50 -2.40 1.63 10.49
N THR A 51 -2.70 2.69 9.72
CA THR A 51 -3.24 2.57 8.36
C THR A 51 -2.26 1.82 7.45
N ALA A 52 -0.97 2.13 7.52
CA ALA A 52 0.05 1.45 6.72
C ALA A 52 0.14 -0.06 7.04
N ASN A 53 0.14 -0.42 8.32
CA ASN A 53 0.19 -1.81 8.75
C ASN A 53 -1.09 -2.58 8.39
N GLN A 54 -2.26 -1.93 8.39
CA GLN A 54 -3.48 -2.57 7.89
C GLN A 54 -3.38 -2.89 6.39
N VAL A 55 -2.82 -1.99 5.58
CA VAL A 55 -2.61 -2.24 4.14
C VAL A 55 -1.60 -3.37 3.92
N LEU A 56 -0.51 -3.42 4.68
CA LEU A 56 0.46 -4.53 4.63
C LEU A 56 -0.20 -5.87 4.98
N LYS A 57 -1.02 -5.89 6.04
CA LYS A 57 -1.78 -7.07 6.45
C LYS A 57 -2.77 -7.51 5.36
N GLN A 58 -3.45 -6.57 4.70
CA GLN A 58 -4.33 -6.86 3.55
C GLN A 58 -3.54 -7.39 2.35
N ALA A 59 -2.32 -6.92 2.13
CA ALA A 59 -1.41 -7.42 1.11
C ALA A 59 -0.80 -8.80 1.45
N GLY A 60 -1.00 -9.30 2.67
CA GLY A 60 -0.39 -10.52 3.19
C GLY A 60 1.11 -10.36 3.43
N ILE A 61 1.57 -9.14 3.75
CA ILE A 61 2.96 -8.83 4.05
C ILE A 61 3.08 -8.67 5.57
N ASP A 62 3.94 -9.48 6.20
CA ASP A 62 4.20 -9.44 7.65
C ASP A 62 5.31 -8.44 8.03
N GLU A 63 5.47 -7.36 7.26
CA GLU A 63 6.34 -6.24 7.64
C GLU A 63 5.58 -5.28 8.57
N LYS A 64 6.30 -4.71 9.54
CA LYS A 64 5.77 -3.69 10.44
C LYS A 64 6.50 -2.38 10.18
N LEU A 65 5.77 -1.39 9.67
CA LEU A 65 6.14 0.03 9.72
C LEU A 65 5.83 0.57 11.09
#